data_AF-A0A353QZX6-F1
#
_entry.id   AF-A0A353QZX6-F1
#
_cell.length_a   1.000
_cell.length_b   1.000
_cell.length_c   1.000
_cell.angle_alpha   90.00
_cell.angle_beta   90.00
_cell.angle_gamma   90.00
#
_symmetry.space_group_name_H-M   'P 1'
#
loop_
_entity.id
_entity.type
_entity.pdbx_description
1 polymer ?
#
loop_
_entity_poly.entity_id
_entity_poly.type
_entity_poly.pdbx_seq_one_letter_code
_entity_poly.pdbx_strand_id
1 'polypeptide(L)'
;MKHVKGVKRVTTRVRDLSSPGARAAVYRGVYAAADMIRTDAALSISKGAPKTVDAEGKKQHTPSKPGDPPNRDTAQLDTSIVTAGNPERLSAEASANTPYAAALEFGSPENNLTPRS
;
A
#
# COMPACT_ATOMS: atom_id res chain seq x y z
N MET A 1 -13.23 1.99 53.56
CA MET A 1 -12.89 2.00 52.11
C MET A 1 -13.23 0.65 51.51
N LYS A 2 -14.14 0.56 50.52
CA LYS A 2 -14.50 -0.72 49.88
C LYS A 2 -13.33 -1.17 48.99
N HIS A 3 -12.73 -2.32 49.29
CA HIS A 3 -11.75 -2.95 48.41
C HIS A 3 -12.45 -3.40 47.12
N VAL A 4 -12.17 -2.72 46.01
CA VAL A 4 -12.61 -3.15 44.68
C VAL A 4 -11.87 -4.46 44.34
N LYS A 5 -12.58 -5.59 44.41
CA LYS A 5 -12.04 -6.90 43.98
C LYS A 5 -11.86 -6.87 42.46
N GLY A 6 -10.69 -7.30 41.98
CA GLY A 6 -10.41 -7.44 40.54
C GLY A 6 -9.48 -6.39 39.92
N VAL A 7 -9.12 -5.32 40.66
CA VAL A 7 -8.20 -4.27 40.17
C VAL A 7 -6.88 -4.87 39.68
N LYS A 8 -6.27 -5.79 40.45
CA LYS A 8 -5.02 -6.47 40.06
C LYS A 8 -5.12 -7.17 38.69
N ARG A 9 -6.23 -7.89 38.44
CA ARG A 9 -6.42 -8.62 37.17
C ARG A 9 -6.51 -7.68 35.98
N VAL A 10 -7.27 -6.58 36.13
CA VAL A 10 -7.41 -5.57 35.08
C VAL A 10 -6.07 -4.85 34.86
N THR A 11 -5.37 -4.45 35.92
CA THR A 11 -4.07 -3.77 35.80
C THR A 11 -2.99 -4.66 35.18
N THR A 12 -2.97 -5.96 35.51
CA THR A 12 -2.05 -6.93 34.89
C THR A 12 -2.36 -7.07 33.40
N ARG A 13 -3.63 -7.27 33.04
CA ARG A 13 -4.04 -7.38 31.63
C ARG A 13 -3.69 -6.14 30.81
N VAL A 14 -3.89 -4.93 31.36
CA VAL A 14 -3.50 -3.68 30.67
C VAL A 14 -1.99 -3.58 30.50
N ARG A 15 -1.19 -3.98 31.50
CA ARG A 15 0.27 -4.04 31.40
C ARG A 15 0.73 -5.03 30.34
N ASP A 16 0.12 -6.22 30.29
CA ASP A 16 0.48 -7.26 29.34
C ASP A 16 0.20 -6.83 27.89
N LEU A 17 -0.94 -6.18 27.66
CA LEU A 17 -1.29 -5.60 26.35
C LEU A 17 -0.37 -4.45 25.94
N SER A 18 0.15 -3.71 26.92
CA SER A 18 1.10 -2.62 26.68
C SER A 18 2.55 -3.10 26.59
N SER A 19 2.80 -4.40 26.79
CA SER A 19 4.14 -4.96 26.77
C SER A 19 4.79 -4.82 25.39
N PRO A 20 6.13 -4.69 25.33
CA PRO A 20 6.84 -4.64 24.05
C PRO A 20 6.53 -5.84 23.15
N GLY A 21 6.39 -7.03 23.73
CA GLY A 21 6.05 -8.25 22.98
C GLY A 21 4.66 -8.22 22.37
N ALA A 22 3.64 -7.81 23.14
CA ALA A 22 2.28 -7.67 22.63
C ALA A 22 2.19 -6.61 21.53
N ARG A 23 2.84 -5.45 21.73
CA ARG A 23 2.91 -4.39 20.71
C ARG A 23 3.62 -4.86 19.44
N ALA A 24 4.72 -5.58 19.56
CA ALA A 24 5.44 -6.13 18.41
C ALA A 24 4.60 -7.15 17.63
N ALA A 25 3.82 -7.99 18.32
CA ALA A 25 2.92 -8.94 17.67
C ALA A 25 1.82 -8.24 16.88
N VAL A 26 1.20 -7.21 17.46
CA VAL A 26 0.20 -6.36 16.76
C VAL A 26 0.83 -5.70 15.53
N TYR A 27 2.01 -5.09 15.70
CA TYR A 27 2.71 -4.44 14.60
C TYR A 27 3.00 -5.39 13.43
N ARG A 28 3.45 -6.62 13.71
CA ARG A 28 3.67 -7.63 12.65
C ARG A 28 2.40 -7.92 11.86
N GLY A 29 1.25 -7.98 12.53
CA GLY A 29 -0.05 -8.14 11.87
C GLY A 29 -0.41 -6.94 10.98
N VAL A 30 -0.21 -5.72 11.49
CA VAL A 30 -0.43 -4.48 10.71
C VAL A 30 0.47 -4.42 9.48
N TYR A 31 1.76 -4.72 9.65
CA TYR A 31 2.72 -4.75 8.54
C TYR A 31 2.35 -5.80 7.50
N ALA A 32 1.98 -7.02 7.93
CA ALA A 32 1.57 -8.08 7.02
C ALA A 32 0.32 -7.70 6.20
N ALA A 33 -0.66 -7.04 6.84
CA ALA A 33 -1.85 -6.54 6.13
C ALA A 33 -1.49 -5.50 5.06
N ALA A 34 -0.58 -4.56 5.37
CA ALA A 34 -0.09 -3.60 4.38
C ALA A 34 0.67 -4.28 3.23
N ASP A 35 1.46 -5.31 3.53
CA ASP A 35 2.20 -6.07 2.50
C ASP A 35 1.28 -6.89 1.58
N MET A 36 0.16 -7.39 2.11
CA MET A 36 -0.90 -7.99 1.29
C MET A 36 -1.49 -6.97 0.32
N ILE A 37 -1.82 -5.75 0.79
CA ILE A 37 -2.33 -4.67 -0.07
C ILE A 37 -1.32 -4.30 -1.15
N ARG A 38 -0.04 -4.15 -0.79
CA ARG A 38 1.06 -3.90 -1.72
C ARG A 38 1.15 -4.97 -2.79
N THR A 39 1.03 -6.24 -2.40
CA THR A 39 1.06 -7.39 -3.31
C THR A 39 -0.14 -7.38 -4.26
N ASP A 40 -1.35 -7.17 -3.74
CA ASP A 40 -2.57 -7.11 -4.54
C ASP A 40 -2.53 -5.96 -5.55
N ALA A 41 -2.03 -4.80 -5.14
CA ALA A 41 -1.82 -3.66 -6.02
C ALA A 41 -0.85 -4.01 -7.17
N ALA A 42 0.34 -4.54 -6.86
CA ALA A 42 1.32 -4.95 -7.87
C ALA A 42 0.78 -6.04 -8.82
N LEU A 43 0.01 -6.99 -8.29
CA LEU A 43 -0.65 -8.02 -9.09
C LEU A 43 -1.75 -7.45 -9.99
N SER A 44 -2.55 -6.49 -9.51
CA SER A 44 -3.60 -5.87 -10.30
C SER A 44 -3.03 -5.15 -11.53
N ILE A 45 -1.91 -4.46 -11.36
CA ILE A 45 -1.21 -3.73 -12.43
C ILE A 45 -0.59 -4.72 -13.43
N SER A 46 0.08 -5.76 -12.92
CA SER A 46 0.77 -6.74 -13.77
C SER A 46 -0.16 -7.68 -14.54
N LYS A 47 -1.37 -7.95 -14.01
CA LYS A 47 -2.42 -8.68 -14.76
C LYS A 47 -2.86 -7.94 -16.02
N GLY A 48 -2.81 -6.61 -16.02
CA GLY A 48 -3.13 -5.76 -17.15
C GLY A 48 -2.02 -5.64 -18.22
N ALA A 49 -0.88 -6.31 -18.03
CA ALA A 49 0.23 -6.24 -18.99
C ALA A 49 -0.19 -6.73 -20.38
N PRO A 50 0.21 -6.04 -21.48
CA PRO A 50 -0.08 -6.49 -22.82
C PRO A 50 0.52 -7.88 -23.05
N LYS A 51 -0.37 -8.87 -23.23
CA LYS A 51 0.01 -10.25 -23.53
C LYS A 51 0.27 -10.48 -25.02
N THR A 52 -0.01 -9.47 -25.84
CA THR A 52 0.04 -9.53 -27.30
C THR A 52 1.14 -8.62 -27.83
N VAL A 53 1.83 -9.11 -28.84
CA VAL A 53 2.74 -8.35 -29.69
C VAL A 53 2.01 -8.00 -30.98
N ASP A 54 2.31 -6.85 -31.59
CA ASP A 54 1.79 -6.51 -32.92
C ASP A 54 2.40 -7.41 -34.01
N ALA A 55 1.99 -7.19 -35.27
CA ALA A 55 2.45 -7.98 -36.41
C ALA A 55 3.97 -7.90 -36.62
N GLU A 56 4.60 -6.85 -36.08
CA GLU A 56 6.03 -6.57 -36.09
C GLU A 56 6.76 -7.07 -34.82
N GLY A 57 6.05 -7.73 -33.90
CA GLY A 57 6.62 -8.32 -32.68
C GLY A 57 6.82 -7.34 -31.51
N LYS A 58 6.31 -6.11 -31.59
CA LYS A 58 6.42 -5.09 -30.55
C LYS A 58 5.24 -5.15 -29.59
N LYS A 59 5.55 -5.05 -28.29
CA LYS A 59 4.53 -4.92 -27.24
C LYS A 59 3.98 -3.51 -27.27
N GLN A 60 2.67 -3.38 -27.45
CA GLN A 60 1.98 -2.09 -27.38
C GLN A 60 1.20 -1.99 -26.07
N HIS A 61 1.47 -0.95 -25.29
CA HIS A 61 0.70 -0.65 -24.08
C HIS A 61 -0.74 -0.31 -24.47
N THR A 62 -1.70 -0.91 -23.78
CA THR A 62 -3.11 -0.56 -23.88
C THR A 62 -3.51 0.09 -22.56
N PRO A 63 -3.95 1.37 -22.56
CA PRO A 63 -4.45 2.02 -21.36
C PRO A 63 -5.60 1.24 -20.73
N SER A 64 -5.66 1.23 -19.39
CA SER A 64 -6.81 0.66 -18.68
C SER A 64 -8.05 1.54 -18.85
N LYS A 65 -9.24 0.94 -18.66
CA LYS A 65 -10.48 1.71 -18.65
C LYS A 65 -10.56 2.56 -17.38
N PRO A 66 -11.33 3.67 -17.38
CA PRO A 66 -11.62 4.40 -16.16
C PRO A 66 -12.19 3.49 -15.07
N GLY A 67 -11.65 3.55 -13.87
CA GLY A 67 -12.05 2.71 -12.74
C GLY A 67 -11.33 1.36 -12.64
N ASP A 68 -10.66 0.91 -13.71
CA ASP A 68 -9.79 -0.27 -13.67
C ASP A 68 -8.38 0.11 -13.17
N PRO A 69 -7.65 -0.81 -12.52
CA PRO A 69 -6.25 -0.62 -12.18
C PRO A 69 -5.41 -0.23 -13.42
N PRO A 70 -4.34 0.58 -13.26
CA PRO A 70 -3.48 0.93 -14.37
C PRO A 70 -2.82 -0.31 -14.97
N ASN A 71 -2.80 -0.42 -16.29
CA ASN A 71 -2.13 -1.52 -16.96
C ASN A 71 -0.61 -1.36 -16.94
N ARG A 72 0.10 -2.45 -16.69
CA ARG A 72 1.57 -2.48 -16.71
C ARG A 72 2.14 -2.09 -18.07
N ASP A 73 3.02 -1.12 -18.06
CA ASP A 73 3.80 -0.66 -19.22
C ASP A 73 5.27 -1.13 -19.12
N THR A 74 6.13 -0.35 -18.46
CA THR A 74 7.58 -0.59 -18.33
C THR A 74 7.99 -1.40 -17.09
N ALA A 75 7.01 -1.92 -16.34
CA ALA A 75 7.18 -2.51 -15.02
C ALA A 75 7.60 -1.55 -13.88
N GLN A 76 7.75 -0.26 -14.16
CA GLN A 76 8.26 0.71 -13.19
C GLN A 76 7.27 0.95 -12.03
N LEU A 77 5.97 0.92 -12.30
CA LEU A 77 4.95 1.18 -11.28
C LEU A 77 4.78 0.01 -10.31
N ASP A 78 4.52 -1.20 -10.81
CA ASP A 78 4.31 -2.40 -9.98
C ASP A 78 5.51 -2.77 -9.12
N THR A 79 6.73 -2.53 -9.62
CA THR A 79 7.96 -2.83 -8.88
C THR A 79 8.32 -1.75 -7.85
N SER A 80 7.75 -0.55 -7.97
CA SER A 80 7.99 0.57 -7.04
C SER A 80 7.12 0.56 -5.79
N ILE A 81 6.10 -0.32 -5.74
CA ILE A 81 5.20 -0.39 -4.59
C ILE A 81 5.94 -1.07 -3.44
N VAL A 82 6.05 -0.37 -2.32
CA VAL A 82 6.75 -0.81 -1.12
C VAL A 82 5.84 -0.74 0.10
N THR A 83 6.17 -1.55 1.09
CA THR A 83 5.54 -1.50 2.41
C THR A 83 6.48 -0.75 3.36
N ALA A 84 6.02 0.35 3.93
CA ALA A 84 6.72 1.12 4.94
C ALA A 84 6.01 0.99 6.29
N GLY A 85 6.73 0.60 7.33
CA GLY A 85 6.16 0.37 8.66
C GLY A 85 6.71 1.33 9.72
N ASN A 86 5.86 1.70 10.68
CA ASN A 86 6.23 2.45 11.86
C ASN A 86 5.82 1.66 13.13
N PRO A 87 6.77 0.95 13.78
CA PRO A 87 6.47 0.12 14.95
C PRO A 87 6.06 0.93 16.19
N GLU A 88 6.52 2.17 16.31
CA GLU A 88 6.16 3.03 17.44
C GLU A 88 4.69 3.45 17.36
N ARG A 89 4.23 3.79 16.15
CA ARG A 89 2.86 4.20 15.85
C ARG A 89 1.90 3.05 15.55
N LEU A 90 2.40 1.79 15.52
CA LEU A 90 1.62 0.61 15.11
C LEU A 90 0.91 0.82 13.76
N SER A 91 1.60 1.44 12.81
CA SER A 91 1.06 1.74 11.48
C SER A 91 1.95 1.16 10.40
N ALA A 92 1.36 0.85 9.25
CA ALA A 92 2.09 0.51 8.04
C ALA A 92 1.33 1.06 6.82
N GLU A 93 2.07 1.35 5.77
CA GLU A 93 1.59 1.96 4.54
C GLU A 93 2.13 1.17 3.34
N ALA A 94 1.29 0.97 2.33
CA ALA A 94 1.70 0.52 1.01
C ALA A 94 1.72 1.73 0.08
N SER A 95 2.87 2.09 -0.48
CA SER A 95 3.02 3.28 -1.33
C SER A 95 3.86 2.99 -2.57
N ALA A 96 3.53 3.68 -3.68
CA ALA A 96 4.25 3.58 -4.94
C ALA A 96 5.31 4.69 -5.03
N ASN A 97 6.59 4.31 -5.03
CA ASN A 97 7.71 5.25 -5.04
C ASN A 97 8.37 5.31 -6.43
N THR A 98 7.64 5.82 -7.43
CA THR A 98 8.21 6.06 -8.76
C THR A 98 8.81 7.47 -8.88
N PRO A 99 9.82 7.70 -9.74
CA PRO A 99 10.38 9.03 -10.00
C PRO A 99 9.35 10.07 -10.45
N TYR A 100 8.27 9.63 -11.11
CA TYR A 100 7.19 10.49 -11.57
C TYR A 100 6.02 10.59 -10.57
N ALA A 101 6.00 9.81 -9.47
CA ALA A 101 4.92 9.83 -8.49
C ALA A 101 4.71 11.24 -7.93
N ALA A 102 5.78 11.93 -7.52
CA ALA A 102 5.69 13.29 -7.02
C ALA A 102 5.07 14.26 -8.04
N ALA A 103 5.43 14.13 -9.32
CA ALA A 103 4.89 14.97 -10.38
C ALA A 103 3.39 14.69 -10.65
N LEU A 104 2.93 13.45 -10.48
CA LEU A 104 1.52 13.09 -10.65
C LEU A 104 0.65 13.46 -9.45
N GLU A 105 1.18 13.30 -8.23
CA GLU A 105 0.47 13.59 -6.97
C GLU A 105 0.35 15.09 -6.70
N PHE A 106 1.41 15.86 -6.98
CA PHE A 106 1.46 17.31 -6.69
C PHE A 106 1.22 18.19 -7.93
N GLY A 107 1.00 17.57 -9.09
CA GLY A 107 0.80 18.23 -10.36
C GLY A 107 2.11 18.59 -11.07
N SER A 108 2.22 18.17 -12.33
CA SER A 108 3.22 18.66 -13.28
C SER A 108 2.60 19.75 -14.16
N PRO A 109 3.40 20.70 -14.69
CA PRO A 109 2.90 21.74 -15.59
C PRO A 109 2.13 21.21 -16.80
N GLU A 110 2.41 19.97 -17.22
CA GLU A 110 1.77 19.28 -18.35
C GLU A 110 0.38 18.70 -18.00
N ASN A 111 0.08 18.47 -16.72
CA ASN A 111 -1.23 18.00 -16.25
C ASN A 111 -2.27 19.13 -16.09
N ASN A 112 -1.92 20.36 -16.46
CA ASN A 112 -2.86 21.48 -16.58
C ASN A 112 -3.70 21.39 -17.88
N LEU A 113 -4.06 20.17 -18.29
CA LEU A 113 -5.00 19.95 -19.39
C LEU A 113 -6.38 20.38 -18.89
N THR A 114 -6.89 21.42 -19.55
CA THR A 114 -8.21 22.01 -19.42
C THR A 114 -9.30 21.02 -19.00
N PRO A 115 -10.26 21.43 -18.14
CA PRO A 115 -11.37 20.57 -17.71
C PRO A 115 -12.06 20.02 -18.96
N ARG A 116 -12.22 18.69 -19.03
CA ARG A 116 -12.98 18.05 -20.10
C ARG A 116 -14.44 18.53 -19.97
N SER A 117 -14.87 19.30 -20.97
CA SER A 117 -16.25 19.78 -21.20
C SER A 117 -17.23 18.63 -21.40
#